data_AF-A0A3E0K8K1-F1
#
_entry.id   AF-A0A3E0K8K1-F1
#
_cell.length_a   1.000
_cell.length_b   1.000
_cell.length_c   1.000
_cell.angle_alpha   90.00
_cell.angle_beta   90.00
_cell.angle_gamma   90.00
#
_symmetry.space_group_name_H-M   'P 1'
#
loop_
_entity.id
_entity.type
_entity.pdbx_description
1 polymer ?
#
loop_
_entity_poly.entity_id
_entity_poly.type
_entity_poly.pdbx_seq_one_letter_code
_entity_poly.pdbx_strand_id
1 'polypeptide(L)'
;MKKTIMLPFLALFLIPLGCSTQAENVGELKYEETKKMVTDILKTDEGKQAVKELLADEQFKTSFIMDNQTVTKAIEDTLVSNKGKEFWKKAFEDPAFAETFAKSMRTETEKLLKSLMKDPEYRGMMMEVLRDPEMEKELSDLMKSNEYREHLKQLITETMESPLFQAKLQDLIIRSAESIRKENQDGASNNTQ
;
A
#
# COMPACT_ATOMS: atom_id res chain seq x y z
N MET A 1 72.59 -42.26 54.73
CA MET A 1 71.70 -41.24 54.12
C MET A 1 71.46 -40.18 55.20
N LYS A 2 72.24 -39.08 55.19
CA LYS A 2 71.81 -37.69 54.87
C LYS A 2 70.58 -37.26 55.72
N LYS A 3 70.56 -36.16 56.48
CA LYS A 3 71.47 -35.03 56.80
C LYS A 3 70.72 -34.22 57.90
N THR A 4 71.32 -33.86 59.05
CA THR A 4 71.72 -32.49 59.48
C THR A 4 70.57 -31.44 59.56
N ILE A 5 70.44 -30.44 60.44
CA ILE A 5 71.09 -29.87 61.66
C ILE A 5 70.40 -28.49 61.89
N MET A 6 70.45 -27.95 63.13
CA MET A 6 70.46 -26.51 63.53
C MET A 6 69.17 -25.70 63.82
N LEU A 7 68.96 -25.39 65.12
CA LEU A 7 69.13 -24.09 65.84
C LEU A 7 69.40 -22.81 64.98
N PRO A 8 69.13 -21.54 65.39
CA PRO A 8 68.80 -21.06 66.75
C PRO A 8 67.81 -19.88 66.93
N PHE A 9 67.51 -19.67 68.21
CA PHE A 9 67.15 -18.42 68.92
C PHE A 9 68.16 -17.28 68.66
N LEU A 10 67.73 -16.10 68.18
CA LEU A 10 68.41 -14.81 68.42
C LEU A 10 67.54 -13.58 68.02
N ALA A 11 67.30 -12.70 69.00
CA ALA A 11 67.25 -11.22 68.96
C ALA A 11 66.42 -10.52 67.84
N LEU A 12 65.39 -9.73 68.13
CA LEU A 12 65.42 -8.36 68.70
C LEU A 12 64.98 -7.35 67.62
N PHE A 13 63.98 -6.52 67.98
CA PHE A 13 63.59 -5.24 67.37
C PHE A 13 63.03 -5.21 65.93
N LEU A 14 61.72 -4.99 65.81
CA LEU A 14 61.20 -3.80 65.08
C LEU A 14 59.70 -3.59 65.37
N ILE A 15 59.38 -2.47 66.01
CA ILE A 15 58.03 -1.90 66.09
C ILE A 15 57.78 -1.16 64.76
N PRO A 16 56.60 -1.31 64.15
CA PRO A 16 55.88 -0.11 63.74
C PRO A 16 54.47 -0.08 64.32
N LEU A 17 54.15 1.06 64.94
CA LEU A 17 52.81 1.54 65.23
C LEU A 17 52.03 1.63 63.91
N GLY A 18 51.19 0.63 63.65
CA GLY A 18 50.20 0.63 62.58
C GLY A 18 48.80 0.70 63.19
N CYS A 19 48.12 1.82 62.97
CA CYS A 19 46.76 2.10 63.40
C CYS A 19 45.82 0.96 62.96
N SER A 20 45.25 0.24 63.92
CA SER A 20 44.33 -0.86 63.68
C SER A 20 42.90 -0.34 63.51
N THR A 21 42.24 -0.91 62.49
CA THR A 21 40.78 -1.09 62.32
C THR A 21 39.91 0.14 62.04
N GLN A 22 39.81 0.49 60.76
CA GLN A 22 38.59 1.12 60.21
C GLN A 22 38.53 0.84 58.71
N ALA A 23 37.93 -0.29 58.31
CA ALA A 23 37.86 -0.65 56.90
C ALA A 23 36.65 -1.54 56.58
N GLU A 24 35.45 -1.20 57.07
CA GLU A 24 34.20 -1.79 56.53
C GLU A 24 33.05 -0.78 56.40
N ASN A 25 33.11 0.43 57.01
CA ASN A 25 32.02 1.43 56.96
C ASN A 25 32.33 2.73 56.17
N VAL A 26 33.55 2.89 55.63
CA VAL A 26 33.96 4.15 54.96
C VAL A 26 33.53 4.20 53.48
N GLY A 27 33.31 3.04 52.85
CA GLY A 27 32.86 2.96 51.45
C GLY A 27 31.38 3.29 51.26
N GLU A 28 30.52 2.84 52.18
CA GLU A 28 29.06 3.00 52.11
C GLU A 28 28.63 4.43 52.46
N LEU A 29 29.25 5.05 53.49
CA LEU A 29 29.03 6.45 53.85
C LEU A 29 29.48 7.41 52.73
N LYS A 30 30.62 7.13 52.07
CA LYS A 30 31.07 7.92 50.91
C LYS A 30 30.18 7.74 49.68
N TYR A 31 29.60 6.56 49.49
CA TYR A 31 28.71 6.29 48.35
C TYR A 31 27.41 7.10 48.46
N GLU A 32 26.77 7.12 49.64
CA GLU A 32 25.56 7.91 49.86
C GLU A 32 25.82 9.42 49.82
N GLU A 33 26.95 9.90 50.35
CA GLU A 33 27.35 11.31 50.19
C GLU A 33 27.65 11.67 48.73
N THR A 34 28.33 10.81 47.98
CA THR A 34 28.63 11.04 46.54
C THR A 34 27.36 11.01 45.70
N LYS A 35 26.43 10.09 45.99
CA LYS A 35 25.12 10.01 45.34
C LYS A 35 24.28 11.26 45.60
N LYS A 36 24.29 11.77 46.84
CA LYS A 36 23.60 13.01 47.20
C LYS A 36 24.24 14.21 46.48
N MET A 37 25.56 14.29 46.46
CA MET A 37 26.31 15.32 45.72
C MET A 37 25.98 15.29 44.22
N VAL A 38 26.01 14.12 43.57
CA VAL A 38 25.66 13.98 42.14
C VAL A 38 24.19 14.35 41.88
N THR A 39 23.28 13.95 42.77
CA THR A 39 21.86 14.28 42.66
C THR A 39 21.63 15.79 42.78
N ASP A 40 22.36 16.45 43.68
CA ASP A 40 22.25 17.88 43.90
C ASP A 40 22.84 18.65 42.70
N ILE A 41 23.98 18.21 42.14
CA ILE A 41 24.57 18.76 40.89
C ILE A 41 23.59 18.66 39.73
N LEU A 42 22.90 17.52 39.55
CA LEU A 42 21.90 17.38 38.48
C LEU A 42 20.67 18.27 38.67
N LYS A 43 20.35 18.64 39.93
CA LYS A 43 19.23 19.51 40.26
C LYS A 43 19.58 20.99 40.21
N THR A 44 20.87 21.37 40.26
CA THR A 44 21.28 22.77 40.14
C THR A 44 20.92 23.31 38.76
N ASP A 45 20.91 24.63 38.66
CA ASP A 45 20.63 25.30 37.41
C ASP A 45 21.73 25.04 36.38
N GLU A 46 23.00 24.89 36.80
CA GLU A 46 24.07 24.45 35.89
C GLU A 46 23.86 23.02 35.37
N GLY A 47 23.44 22.08 36.23
CA GLY A 47 23.14 20.71 35.81
C GLY A 47 22.00 20.64 34.80
N LYS A 48 20.92 21.41 35.02
CA LYS A 48 19.82 21.53 34.06
C LYS A 48 20.26 22.22 32.77
N GLN A 49 21.12 23.23 32.85
CA GLN A 49 21.65 23.96 31.69
C GLN A 49 22.52 23.03 30.83
N ALA A 50 23.42 22.28 31.44
CA ALA A 50 24.28 21.30 30.75
C ALA A 50 23.47 20.19 30.07
N VAL A 51 22.41 19.69 30.72
CA VAL A 51 21.49 18.73 30.11
C VAL A 51 20.72 19.36 28.94
N LYS A 52 20.28 20.63 29.05
CA LYS A 52 19.64 21.35 27.94
C LYS A 52 20.60 21.58 26.77
N GLU A 53 21.88 21.86 27.03
CA GLU A 53 22.91 22.03 25.99
C GLU A 53 23.20 20.70 25.28
N LEU A 54 23.31 19.61 26.03
CA LEU A 54 23.41 18.26 25.45
C LEU A 54 22.16 17.88 24.66
N LEU A 55 20.97 18.20 25.15
CA LEU A 55 19.73 18.01 24.40
C LEU A 55 19.56 18.99 23.25
N ALA A 56 20.37 20.05 23.14
CA ALA A 56 20.39 20.96 22.00
C ALA A 56 21.29 20.43 20.88
N ASP A 57 22.25 19.55 21.21
CA ASP A 57 23.10 18.87 20.25
C ASP A 57 22.28 17.89 19.38
N GLU A 58 22.36 18.08 18.06
CA GLU A 58 21.60 17.31 17.07
C GLU A 58 21.99 15.83 17.03
N GLN A 59 23.26 15.50 17.31
CA GLN A 59 23.75 14.12 17.32
C GLN A 59 23.22 13.38 18.56
N PHE A 60 23.15 14.06 19.71
CA PHE A 60 22.59 13.52 20.93
C PHE A 60 21.06 13.37 20.85
N LYS A 61 20.34 14.38 20.34
CA LYS A 61 18.89 14.30 20.09
C LYS A 61 18.52 13.12 19.20
N THR A 62 19.20 12.98 18.06
CA THR A 62 18.86 11.94 17.08
C THR A 62 19.04 10.55 17.67
N SER A 63 20.15 10.33 18.40
CA SER A 63 20.43 9.04 19.05
C SER A 63 19.42 8.72 20.17
N PHE A 64 19.03 9.72 20.96
CA PHE A 64 18.09 9.52 22.07
C PHE A 64 16.62 9.36 21.63
N ILE A 65 16.20 10.09 20.59
CA ILE A 65 14.82 10.08 20.08
C ILE A 65 14.55 8.83 19.23
N MET A 66 15.52 8.39 18.43
CA MET A 66 15.32 7.26 17.51
C MET A 66 15.39 5.89 18.19
N ASP A 67 16.12 5.75 19.31
CA ASP A 67 16.29 4.47 20.02
C ASP A 67 15.13 4.14 20.99
N ASN A 68 14.13 5.01 21.07
CA ASN A 68 13.08 4.88 22.06
C ASN A 68 11.86 4.14 21.47
N GLN A 69 11.62 2.90 21.90
CA GLN A 69 10.38 2.17 21.63
C GLN A 69 9.12 3.01 21.94
N THR A 70 9.21 3.98 22.86
CA THR A 70 8.13 4.92 23.17
C THR A 70 7.81 5.83 21.98
N VAL A 71 8.79 6.25 21.19
CA VAL A 71 8.58 7.09 19.99
C VAL A 71 7.93 6.26 18.89
N THR A 72 8.39 5.03 18.65
CA THR A 72 7.75 4.12 17.69
C THR A 72 6.30 3.84 18.07
N LYS A 73 6.04 3.49 19.34
CA LYS A 73 4.68 3.26 19.84
C LYS A 73 3.82 4.51 19.77
N ALA A 74 4.36 5.69 20.12
CA ALA A 74 3.60 6.93 20.03
C ALA A 74 3.25 7.28 18.57
N ILE A 75 4.14 7.01 17.61
CA ILE A 75 3.86 7.18 16.18
C ILE A 75 2.78 6.19 15.73
N GLU A 76 2.91 4.91 16.09
CA GLU A 76 1.94 3.87 15.75
C GLU A 76 0.56 4.19 16.34
N ASP A 77 0.49 4.49 17.64
CA ASP A 77 -0.72 4.89 18.34
C ASP A 77 -1.33 6.14 17.71
N THR A 78 -0.52 7.15 17.37
CA THR A 78 -1.02 8.39 16.77
C THR A 78 -1.56 8.16 15.37
N LEU A 79 -0.85 7.41 14.53
CA LEU A 79 -1.25 7.13 13.15
C LEU A 79 -2.49 6.24 13.06
N VAL A 80 -2.62 5.25 13.95
CA VAL A 80 -3.76 4.33 13.99
C VAL A 80 -4.96 4.92 14.76
N SER A 81 -4.73 5.91 15.63
CA SER A 81 -5.78 6.58 16.37
C SER A 81 -6.78 7.32 15.48
N ASN A 82 -7.93 7.66 16.07
CA ASN A 82 -8.91 8.53 15.43
C ASN A 82 -8.34 9.92 15.08
N LYS A 83 -7.35 10.42 15.84
CA LYS A 83 -6.66 11.67 15.52
C LYS A 83 -5.82 11.54 14.25
N GLY A 84 -5.14 10.40 14.07
CA GLY A 84 -4.41 10.08 12.83
C GLY A 84 -5.35 10.03 11.62
N LYS A 85 -6.49 9.34 11.74
CA LYS A 85 -7.51 9.33 10.67
C LYS A 85 -8.02 10.72 10.32
N GLU A 86 -8.26 11.57 11.32
CA GLU A 86 -8.72 12.94 11.08
C GLU A 86 -7.62 13.83 10.48
N PHE A 87 -6.37 13.63 10.88
CA PHE A 87 -5.21 14.25 10.25
C PHE A 87 -5.13 13.89 8.76
N TRP A 88 -5.22 12.59 8.42
CA TRP A 88 -5.19 12.16 7.02
C TRP A 88 -6.36 12.73 6.22
N LYS A 89 -7.58 12.75 6.77
CA LYS A 89 -8.73 13.37 6.11
C LYS A 89 -8.46 14.85 5.77
N LYS A 90 -7.99 15.64 6.74
CA LYS A 90 -7.66 17.06 6.53
C LYS A 90 -6.48 17.25 5.58
N ALA A 91 -5.47 16.38 5.64
CA ALA A 91 -4.33 16.42 4.74
C ALA A 91 -4.74 16.15 3.29
N PHE A 92 -5.66 15.20 3.06
CA PHE A 92 -6.20 14.90 1.73
C PHE A 92 -7.15 15.98 1.17
N GLU A 93 -7.65 16.88 2.02
CA GLU A 93 -8.41 18.06 1.57
C GLU A 93 -7.50 19.13 0.95
N ASP A 94 -6.19 19.13 1.26
CA ASP A 94 -5.20 20.01 0.62
C ASP A 94 -4.84 19.47 -0.78
N PRO A 95 -5.13 20.22 -1.87
CA PRO A 95 -4.81 19.79 -3.22
C PRO A 95 -3.33 19.55 -3.47
N ALA A 96 -2.44 20.35 -2.85
CA ALA A 96 -0.99 20.22 -3.06
C ALA A 96 -0.45 18.92 -2.44
N PHE A 97 -0.97 18.57 -1.26
CA PHE A 97 -0.69 17.31 -0.60
C PHE A 97 -1.25 16.13 -1.40
N ALA A 98 -2.53 16.20 -1.78
CA ALA A 98 -3.20 15.15 -2.55
C ALA A 98 -2.51 14.90 -3.90
N GLU A 99 -2.09 15.96 -4.60
CA GLU A 99 -1.36 15.86 -5.87
C GLU A 99 0.00 15.16 -5.67
N THR A 100 0.76 15.58 -4.67
CA THR A 100 2.09 15.00 -4.39
C THR A 100 1.95 13.53 -4.01
N PHE A 101 0.97 13.21 -3.16
CA PHE A 101 0.67 11.84 -2.75
C PHE A 101 0.23 10.98 -3.95
N ALA A 102 -0.70 11.46 -4.78
CA ALA A 102 -1.16 10.76 -5.97
C ALA A 102 -0.03 10.53 -6.98
N LYS A 103 0.84 11.52 -7.19
CA LYS A 103 2.04 11.38 -8.03
C LYS A 103 2.99 10.31 -7.49
N SER A 104 3.20 10.26 -6.17
CA SER A 104 4.06 9.25 -5.56
C SER A 104 3.51 7.82 -5.74
N MET A 105 2.19 7.66 -5.71
CA MET A 105 1.52 6.37 -5.87
C MET A 105 1.29 5.95 -7.32
N ARG A 106 1.49 6.85 -8.30
CA ARG A 106 1.10 6.64 -9.69
C ARG A 106 1.55 5.29 -10.26
N THR A 107 2.82 4.93 -10.08
CA THR A 107 3.40 3.70 -10.63
C THR A 107 2.75 2.45 -10.05
N GLU A 108 2.58 2.38 -8.73
CA GLU A 108 1.96 1.22 -8.07
C GLU A 108 0.46 1.16 -8.34
N THR A 109 -0.24 2.31 -8.38
CA THR A 109 -1.65 2.37 -8.76
C THR A 109 -1.86 1.92 -10.20
N GLU A 110 -1.01 2.33 -11.14
CA GLU A 110 -1.07 1.88 -12.53
C GLU A 110 -0.85 0.36 -12.64
N LYS A 111 0.12 -0.17 -11.91
CA LYS A 111 0.39 -1.61 -11.86
C LYS A 111 -0.78 -2.39 -11.28
N LEU A 112 -1.36 -1.89 -10.18
CA LEU A 112 -2.55 -2.45 -9.55
C LEU A 112 -3.73 -2.45 -10.53
N LEU A 113 -4.01 -1.32 -11.18
CA LEU A 113 -5.10 -1.22 -12.15
C LEU A 113 -4.90 -2.17 -13.33
N LYS A 114 -3.67 -2.28 -13.86
CA LYS A 114 -3.33 -3.24 -14.92
C LYS A 114 -3.50 -4.69 -14.48
N SER A 115 -3.22 -5.01 -13.22
CA SER A 115 -3.50 -6.36 -12.69
C SER A 115 -4.99 -6.62 -12.51
N LEU A 116 -5.74 -5.64 -11.98
CA LEU A 116 -7.20 -5.75 -11.81
C LEU A 116 -7.92 -5.91 -13.14
N MET A 117 -7.48 -5.26 -14.22
CA MET A 117 -8.06 -5.48 -15.56
C MET A 117 -7.96 -6.94 -16.05
N LYS A 118 -7.06 -7.75 -15.49
CA LYS A 118 -6.94 -9.18 -15.81
C LYS A 118 -7.78 -10.05 -14.87
N ASP A 119 -8.21 -9.50 -13.75
CA ASP A 119 -9.01 -10.18 -12.75
C ASP A 119 -10.46 -10.39 -13.26
N PRO A 120 -11.07 -11.56 -13.07
CA PRO A 120 -12.45 -11.82 -13.47
C PRO A 120 -13.49 -10.95 -12.77
N GLU A 121 -13.35 -10.68 -11.47
CA GLU A 121 -14.33 -9.91 -10.70
C GLU A 121 -14.32 -8.45 -11.14
N TYR A 122 -13.12 -7.86 -11.26
CA TYR A 122 -12.98 -6.49 -11.74
C TYR A 122 -13.48 -6.31 -13.19
N ARG A 123 -13.22 -7.29 -14.06
CA ARG A 123 -13.81 -7.30 -15.41
C ARG A 123 -15.33 -7.42 -15.40
N GLY A 124 -15.90 -8.17 -14.45
CA GLY A 124 -17.34 -8.23 -14.24
C GLY A 124 -17.92 -6.84 -13.94
N MET A 125 -17.36 -6.14 -12.95
CA MET A 125 -17.76 -4.78 -12.61
C MET A 125 -17.57 -3.82 -13.80
N MET A 126 -16.47 -3.93 -14.55
CA MET A 126 -16.25 -3.12 -15.75
C MET A 126 -17.29 -3.39 -16.84
N MET A 127 -17.72 -4.63 -17.03
CA MET A 127 -18.79 -4.96 -17.98
C MET A 127 -20.14 -4.38 -17.56
N GLU A 128 -20.42 -4.28 -16.27
CA GLU A 128 -21.63 -3.59 -15.78
C GLU A 128 -21.59 -2.11 -16.12
N VAL A 129 -20.44 -1.45 -15.93
CA VAL A 129 -20.22 -0.04 -16.34
C VAL A 129 -20.40 0.13 -17.85
N LEU A 130 -19.88 -0.79 -18.66
CA LEU A 130 -20.03 -0.74 -20.13
C LEU A 130 -21.46 -1.01 -20.61
N ARG A 131 -22.31 -1.61 -19.77
CA ARG A 131 -23.73 -1.84 -20.06
C ARG A 131 -24.62 -0.69 -19.59
N ASP A 132 -24.03 0.40 -19.13
CA ASP A 132 -24.80 1.59 -18.80
C ASP A 132 -25.56 2.13 -20.05
N PRO A 133 -26.81 2.59 -19.91
CA PRO A 133 -27.59 3.12 -21.04
C PRO A 133 -26.90 4.24 -21.83
N GLU A 134 -26.05 5.04 -21.18
CA GLU A 134 -25.29 6.09 -21.86
C GLU A 134 -24.23 5.49 -22.80
N MET A 135 -23.51 4.46 -22.33
CA MET A 135 -22.55 3.71 -23.15
C MET A 135 -23.25 2.94 -24.29
N GLU A 136 -24.43 2.38 -24.03
CA GLU A 136 -25.23 1.71 -25.07
C GLU A 136 -25.64 2.69 -26.17
N LYS A 137 -26.01 3.92 -25.80
CA LYS A 137 -26.36 4.97 -26.76
C LYS A 137 -25.16 5.34 -27.64
N GLU A 138 -24.00 5.58 -27.05
CA GLU A 138 -22.77 5.87 -27.79
C GLU A 138 -22.40 4.73 -28.75
N LEU A 139 -22.51 3.47 -28.29
CA LEU A 139 -22.29 2.30 -29.13
C LEU A 139 -23.31 2.20 -30.27
N SER A 140 -24.58 2.48 -30.01
CA SER A 140 -25.63 2.56 -31.03
C SER A 140 -25.32 3.62 -32.09
N ASP A 141 -24.85 4.79 -31.66
CA ASP A 141 -24.51 5.89 -32.56
C ASP A 141 -23.26 5.56 -33.40
N LEU A 142 -22.29 4.86 -32.82
CA LEU A 142 -21.13 4.30 -33.56
C LEU A 142 -21.57 3.28 -34.61
N MET A 143 -22.49 2.37 -34.29
CA MET A 143 -23.04 1.43 -35.28
C MET A 143 -23.83 2.12 -36.41
N LYS A 144 -24.34 3.33 -36.17
CA LYS A 144 -25.01 4.14 -37.19
C LYS A 144 -24.06 5.03 -37.97
N SER A 145 -22.77 5.07 -37.62
CA SER A 145 -21.76 5.89 -38.28
C SER A 145 -21.55 5.46 -39.73
N ASN A 146 -21.02 6.37 -40.55
CA ASN A 146 -20.79 6.10 -41.97
C ASN A 146 -19.74 5.00 -42.16
N GLU A 147 -18.72 4.96 -41.30
CA GLU A 147 -17.65 3.97 -41.30
C GLU A 147 -18.21 2.56 -41.05
N TYR A 148 -19.06 2.40 -40.02
CA TYR A 148 -19.68 1.12 -39.73
C TYR A 148 -20.68 0.69 -40.81
N ARG A 149 -21.43 1.65 -41.39
CA ARG A 149 -22.32 1.38 -42.52
C ARG A 149 -21.58 0.83 -43.73
N GLU A 150 -20.36 1.29 -44.00
CA GLU A 150 -19.59 0.80 -45.14
C GLU A 150 -19.15 -0.66 -44.93
N HIS A 151 -18.67 -1.00 -43.73
CA HIS A 151 -18.43 -2.40 -43.36
C HIS A 151 -19.70 -3.24 -43.43
N LEU A 152 -20.84 -2.70 -42.98
CA LEU A 152 -22.12 -3.40 -43.05
C LEU A 152 -22.56 -3.64 -44.50
N LYS A 153 -22.40 -2.67 -45.41
CA LYS A 153 -22.71 -2.86 -46.84
C LYS A 153 -21.83 -3.94 -47.45
N GLN A 154 -20.53 -3.96 -47.12
CA GLN A 154 -19.62 -4.98 -47.60
C GLN A 154 -20.07 -6.37 -47.13
N LEU A 155 -20.36 -6.53 -45.84
CA LEU A 155 -20.87 -7.79 -45.28
C LEU A 155 -22.20 -8.23 -45.91
N ILE A 156 -23.12 -7.29 -46.16
CA ILE A 156 -24.38 -7.58 -46.85
C ILE A 156 -24.11 -8.06 -48.27
N THR A 157 -23.19 -7.41 -48.98
CA THR A 157 -22.82 -7.78 -50.35
C THR A 157 -22.22 -9.18 -50.39
N GLU A 158 -21.24 -9.47 -49.53
CA GLU A 158 -20.63 -10.80 -49.39
C GLU A 158 -21.67 -11.87 -49.01
N THR A 159 -22.62 -11.52 -48.13
CA THR A 159 -23.73 -12.43 -47.76
C THR A 159 -24.65 -12.70 -48.94
N MET A 160 -24.97 -11.69 -49.75
CA MET A 160 -25.80 -11.85 -50.95
C MET A 160 -25.10 -12.63 -52.06
N GLU A 161 -23.77 -12.53 -52.13
CA GLU A 161 -22.93 -13.29 -53.06
C GLU A 161 -22.71 -14.75 -52.61
N SER A 162 -23.05 -15.08 -51.35
CA SER A 162 -22.97 -16.44 -50.85
C SER A 162 -23.85 -17.39 -51.66
N PRO A 163 -23.31 -18.52 -52.18
CA PRO A 163 -24.08 -19.50 -52.93
C PRO A 163 -25.31 -20.03 -52.17
N LEU A 164 -25.21 -20.12 -50.83
CA LEU A 164 -26.32 -20.54 -49.98
C LEU A 164 -27.45 -19.50 -49.98
N PHE A 165 -27.11 -18.21 -49.95
CA PHE A 165 -28.10 -17.14 -49.98
C PHE A 165 -28.73 -17.00 -51.37
N GLN A 166 -27.93 -17.07 -52.43
CA GLN A 166 -28.41 -17.07 -53.80
C GLN A 166 -29.37 -18.23 -54.08
N ALA A 167 -29.05 -19.44 -53.62
CA ALA A 167 -29.92 -20.60 -53.75
C ALA A 167 -31.25 -20.41 -53.00
N LYS A 168 -31.22 -19.88 -51.77
CA LYS A 168 -32.43 -19.56 -51.01
C LYS A 168 -33.27 -18.48 -51.70
N LEU A 169 -32.63 -17.44 -52.24
CA LEU A 169 -33.31 -16.39 -52.99
C LEU A 169 -33.97 -16.95 -54.25
N GLN A 170 -33.27 -17.84 -54.96
CA GLN A 170 -33.80 -18.50 -56.15
C GLN A 170 -35.01 -19.40 -55.80
N ASP A 171 -34.94 -20.20 -54.73
CA ASP A 171 -36.08 -21.00 -54.25
C ASP A 171 -37.28 -20.12 -53.86
N LEU A 172 -37.04 -18.98 -53.21
CA LEU A 172 -38.08 -18.01 -52.86
C LEU A 172 -38.75 -17.40 -54.10
N ILE A 173 -37.97 -17.05 -55.11
CA ILE A 173 -38.47 -16.51 -56.39
C ILE A 173 -39.32 -17.56 -57.11
N ILE A 174 -38.84 -18.81 -57.18
CA ILE A 174 -39.57 -19.91 -57.82
C ILE A 174 -40.90 -20.16 -57.08
N ARG A 175 -40.87 -20.27 -55.75
CA ARG A 175 -42.08 -20.47 -54.94
C ARG A 175 -43.08 -19.32 -55.08
N SER A 176 -42.59 -18.08 -55.12
CA SER A 176 -43.44 -16.90 -55.32
C SER A 176 -44.07 -16.91 -56.71
N ALA A 177 -43.31 -17.24 -57.75
CA ALA A 177 -43.82 -17.38 -59.12
C ALA A 177 -44.85 -18.52 -59.24
N GLU A 178 -44.64 -19.64 -58.56
CA GLU A 178 -45.61 -20.74 -58.49
C GLU A 178 -46.89 -20.33 -57.77
N SER A 179 -46.80 -19.57 -56.67
CA SER A 179 -47.97 -19.06 -55.95
C SER A 179 -48.81 -18.11 -56.81
N ILE A 180 -48.17 -17.19 -57.53
CA ILE A 180 -48.84 -16.26 -58.46
C ILE A 180 -49.47 -17.03 -59.63
N ARG A 181 -48.81 -18.08 -60.15
CA ARG A 181 -49.40 -18.91 -61.23
C ARG A 181 -50.60 -19.72 -60.75
N LYS A 182 -50.59 -20.23 -59.52
CA LYS A 182 -51.74 -20.92 -58.91
C LYS A 182 -52.91 -19.97 -58.67
N GLU A 183 -52.64 -18.78 -58.14
CA GLU A 183 -53.66 -17.73 -57.92
C GLU A 183 -54.31 -17.27 -59.24
N ASN A 184 -53.53 -17.14 -60.32
CA ASN A 184 -54.06 -16.82 -61.65
C ASN A 184 -54.82 -17.97 -62.33
N GLN A 185 -54.56 -19.23 -61.97
CA GLN A 185 -55.31 -20.39 -62.49
C GLN A 185 -56.68 -20.56 -61.79
N ASP A 186 -56.77 -20.24 -60.50
CA ASP A 186 -58.04 -20.24 -59.76
C ASP A 186 -58.93 -19.04 -60.16
N GLY A 187 -58.35 -17.89 -60.52
CA GLY A 187 -59.08 -16.74 -61.07
C GLY A 187 -59.63 -16.94 -62.49
N ALA A 188 -58.98 -17.79 -63.30
CA ALA A 188 -59.40 -18.06 -64.69
C ALA A 188 -60.50 -19.14 -64.80
N SER A 189 -60.63 -20.04 -63.82
CA SER A 189 -61.68 -21.08 -63.83
C SER A 189 -63.06 -20.56 -63.42
N ASN A 190 -63.16 -19.38 -62.80
CA ASN A 190 -64.44 -18.79 -62.35
C ASN A 190 -65.11 -17.87 -63.38
N ASN A 191 -64.53 -17.69 -64.57
CA ASN A 191 -65.04 -16.76 -65.59
C ASN A 191 -65.39 -17.45 -66.93
N THR A 192 -65.63 -18.75 -66.90
CA THR A 192 -66.21 -19.50 -68.03
C THR A 192 -67.36 -20.37 -67.54
N GLN A 193 -68.46 -19.72 -67.17
CA GLN A 193 -69.77 -20.35 -67.07
C GLN A 193 -70.85 -19.39 -67.59
#